data_AF-A0A656YY64-F1
#
_entry.id   AF-A0A656YY64-F1
#
_cell.length_a   1.000
_cell.length_b   1.000
_cell.length_c   1.000
_cell.angle_alpha   90.00
_cell.angle_beta   90.00
_cell.angle_gamma   90.00
#
_symmetry.space_group_name_H-M   'P 1'
#
loop_
_entity.id
_entity.type
_entity.pdbx_description
1 polymer ?
#
loop_
_entity_poly.entity_id
_entity_poly.type
_entity_poly.pdbx_seq_one_letter_code
_entity_poly.pdbx_strand_id
1 'polypeptide(L)'
;MPYAPFHEKFPRVAEEETRSIIAPSHSKLPKGKYVLVELFCDEPDCDCRRVFFDVFYEEKKKSVAVVAYGWEDREFYENWSSKNDPEIIDDLKGPALNKASPQSKLAPRVLELIEQVLKDNQYVERIKRHYHLFKEQIEKDEKTYR
;
A
#
# COMPACT_ATOMS: atom_id res chain seq x y z
N MET A 1 13.12 3.71 6.32
CA MET A 1 11.70 3.33 6.24
C MET A 1 11.56 1.92 5.69
N PRO A 2 11.77 0.91 6.56
CA PRO A 2 11.25 -0.41 6.29
C PRO A 2 9.71 -0.34 6.26
N TYR A 3 9.14 -1.21 5.44
CA TYR A 3 7.70 -1.42 5.36
C TYR A 3 7.50 -2.92 5.58
N ALA A 4 6.61 -3.26 6.50
CA ALA A 4 6.33 -4.64 6.86
C ALA A 4 4.90 -5.02 6.46
N PRO A 5 4.66 -6.27 6.04
CA PRO A 5 3.33 -6.71 5.64
C PRO A 5 2.34 -6.71 6.81
N PHE A 6 1.15 -6.17 6.60
CA PHE A 6 0.10 -6.10 7.63
C PHE A 6 -0.28 -7.48 8.18
N HIS A 7 -0.32 -8.49 7.32
CA HIS A 7 -0.70 -9.86 7.67
C HIS A 7 0.27 -10.56 8.63
N GLU A 8 1.52 -10.09 8.76
CA GLU A 8 2.47 -10.64 9.75
C GLU A 8 2.05 -10.31 11.18
N LYS A 9 1.41 -9.16 11.40
CA LYS A 9 0.91 -8.72 12.71
C LYS A 9 -0.56 -9.06 12.92
N PHE A 10 -1.37 -9.01 11.86
CA PHE A 10 -2.83 -9.22 11.92
C PHE A 10 -3.30 -10.27 10.90
N PRO A 11 -2.90 -11.55 11.04
CA PRO A 11 -3.17 -12.58 10.03
C PRO A 11 -4.67 -12.84 9.82
N ARG A 12 -5.48 -12.85 10.88
CA ARG A 12 -6.94 -13.08 10.77
C ARG A 12 -7.66 -11.95 10.06
N VAL A 13 -7.33 -10.71 10.42
CA VAL A 13 -7.90 -9.52 9.75
C VAL A 13 -7.48 -9.50 8.28
N ALA A 14 -6.21 -9.79 8.00
CA ALA A 14 -5.73 -9.88 6.63
C ALA A 14 -6.44 -10.97 5.82
N GLU A 15 -6.70 -12.14 6.39
CA GLU A 15 -7.45 -13.22 5.73
C GLU A 15 -8.87 -12.79 5.34
N GLU A 16 -9.56 -12.07 6.23
CA GLU A 16 -10.95 -11.65 6.03
C GLU A 16 -11.07 -10.42 5.10
N GLU A 17 -10.08 -9.51 5.14
CA GLU A 17 -10.25 -8.16 4.62
C GLU A 17 -9.33 -7.78 3.46
N THR A 18 -8.28 -8.56 3.20
CA THR A 18 -7.34 -8.29 2.09
C THR A 18 -8.11 -8.26 0.77
N ARG A 19 -8.04 -7.13 0.07
CA ARG A 19 -8.75 -6.97 -1.20
C ARG A 19 -8.01 -7.70 -2.32
N SER A 20 -8.79 -8.24 -3.25
CA SER A 20 -8.26 -8.73 -4.52
C SER A 20 -9.08 -8.21 -5.68
N ILE A 21 -8.43 -8.09 -6.84
CA ILE A 21 -9.05 -7.67 -8.10
C ILE A 21 -9.05 -8.87 -9.04
N ILE A 22 -10.22 -9.17 -9.60
CA ILE A 22 -10.36 -10.22 -10.61
C ILE A 22 -10.33 -9.58 -12.00
N ALA A 23 -9.25 -9.83 -12.74
CA ALA A 23 -9.12 -9.38 -14.12
C ALA A 23 -9.77 -10.40 -15.08
N PRO A 24 -10.79 -10.01 -15.86
CA PRO A 24 -11.36 -10.90 -16.87
C PRO A 24 -10.44 -11.05 -18.09
N SER A 25 -10.69 -12.06 -18.92
CA SER A 25 -9.88 -12.38 -20.11
C SER A 25 -9.78 -11.25 -21.14
N HIS A 26 -10.78 -10.37 -21.19
CA HIS A 26 -10.82 -9.23 -22.13
C HIS A 26 -10.19 -7.96 -21.57
N SER A 27 -9.60 -8.03 -20.37
CA SER A 27 -8.90 -6.89 -19.79
C SER A 27 -7.53 -6.70 -20.43
N LYS A 28 -6.90 -5.55 -20.18
CA LYS A 28 -5.50 -5.28 -20.58
C LYS A 28 -4.47 -6.01 -19.69
N LEU A 29 -4.94 -6.81 -18.74
CA LEU A 29 -4.13 -7.62 -17.85
C LEU A 29 -4.39 -9.11 -18.12
N PRO A 30 -3.40 -9.98 -17.86
CA PRO A 30 -3.64 -11.41 -17.81
C PRO A 30 -4.83 -11.74 -16.92
N LYS A 31 -5.70 -12.64 -17.39
CA LYS A 31 -6.84 -13.14 -16.63
C LYS A 31 -6.34 -13.71 -15.30
N GLY A 32 -6.94 -13.28 -14.21
CA GLY A 32 -6.64 -13.85 -12.91
C GLY A 32 -6.88 -12.93 -11.73
N LYS A 33 -6.37 -13.33 -10.57
CA LYS A 33 -6.54 -12.63 -9.30
C LYS A 33 -5.26 -11.88 -8.92
N TYR A 34 -5.43 -10.59 -8.65
CA TYR A 34 -4.39 -9.68 -8.19
C TYR A 34 -4.69 -9.33 -6.73
N VAL A 35 -3.90 -9.85 -5.81
CA VAL A 35 -4.05 -9.66 -4.36
C VAL A 35 -3.30 -8.40 -3.94
N LEU A 36 -3.96 -7.55 -3.15
CA LEU A 36 -3.42 -6.27 -2.69
C LEU A 36 -2.82 -6.46 -1.30
N VAL A 37 -1.59 -6.95 -1.24
CA VAL A 37 -0.91 -7.12 0.05
C VAL A 37 -0.52 -5.74 0.57
N GLU A 38 -1.05 -5.36 1.74
CA GLU A 38 -0.77 -4.08 2.38
C GLU A 38 0.53 -4.15 3.18
N LEU A 39 1.40 -3.18 2.97
CA LEU A 39 2.61 -2.96 3.75
C LEU A 39 2.55 -1.56 4.37
N PHE A 40 2.91 -1.47 5.65
CA PHE A 40 2.92 -0.24 6.44
C PHE A 40 4.29 0.02 7.05
N CYS A 41 4.59 1.28 7.35
CA CYS A 41 5.85 1.65 7.99
C CYS A 41 5.92 1.08 9.42
N ASP A 42 7.02 0.43 9.75
CA ASP A 42 7.27 -0.21 11.04
C ASP A 42 8.21 0.60 11.95
N GLU A 43 8.56 1.84 11.57
CA GLU A 43 9.27 2.77 12.44
C GLU A 43 8.30 3.33 13.49
N PRO A 44 8.55 3.18 14.81
CA PRO A 44 7.61 3.59 15.86
C PRO A 44 7.20 5.05 15.77
N ASP A 45 8.18 5.96 15.63
CA ASP A 45 7.97 7.41 15.62
C ASP A 45 7.53 7.98 14.26
N CYS A 46 7.25 7.14 13.26
CA CYS A 46 6.86 7.58 11.92
C CYS A 46 5.34 7.50 11.71
N ASP A 47 4.68 8.64 11.53
CA ASP A 47 3.27 8.73 11.10
C ASP A 47 3.15 9.07 9.62
N CYS A 48 3.70 8.25 8.73
CA CYS A 48 3.74 8.56 7.30
C CYS A 48 2.37 8.58 6.62
N ARG A 49 1.37 7.91 7.20
CA ARG A 49 -0.01 7.81 6.67
C ARG A 49 -0.07 7.32 5.22
N ARG A 50 0.72 6.28 4.96
CA ARG A 50 0.86 5.66 3.64
C ARG A 50 0.74 4.16 3.70
N VAL A 51 0.26 3.59 2.61
CA VAL A 51 0.25 2.15 2.34
C VAL A 51 1.07 1.87 1.09
N PHE A 52 1.80 0.77 1.11
CA PHE A 52 2.38 0.18 -0.09
C PHE A 52 1.57 -1.07 -0.40
N PHE A 53 1.04 -1.17 -1.61
CA PHE A 53 0.42 -2.39 -2.12
C PHE A 53 1.48 -3.19 -2.86
N ASP A 54 1.95 -4.29 -2.28
CA ASP A 54 2.63 -5.33 -3.06
C ASP A 54 1.57 -6.15 -3.79
N VAL A 55 1.41 -5.88 -5.08
CA VAL A 55 0.38 -6.50 -5.89
C VAL A 55 0.87 -7.85 -6.35
N PHE A 56 0.27 -8.90 -5.78
CA PHE A 56 0.64 -10.28 -6.03
C PHE A 56 -0.30 -10.92 -7.06
N TYR A 57 0.25 -11.44 -8.15
CA TYR A 57 -0.50 -12.16 -9.16
C TYR A 57 -0.55 -13.65 -8.81
N GLU A 58 -1.73 -14.12 -8.36
CA GLU A 58 -1.92 -15.42 -7.72
C GLU A 58 -1.53 -16.58 -8.65
N GLU A 59 -1.88 -16.48 -9.93
CA GLU A 59 -1.66 -17.52 -10.94
C GLU A 59 -0.18 -17.78 -11.21
N LYS A 60 0.68 -16.78 -11.03
CA LYS A 60 2.14 -16.93 -11.19
C LYS A 60 2.89 -16.89 -9.86
N LYS A 61 2.17 -16.80 -8.74
CA LYS A 61 2.72 -16.72 -7.38
C LYS A 61 3.86 -15.71 -7.25
N LYS A 62 3.66 -14.49 -7.76
CA LYS A 62 4.70 -13.45 -7.72
C LYS A 62 4.15 -12.04 -7.59
N SER A 63 4.95 -11.17 -6.97
CA SER A 63 4.77 -9.72 -7.07
C SER A 63 4.88 -9.27 -8.54
N VAL A 64 3.98 -8.39 -8.96
CA VAL A 64 3.96 -7.81 -10.31
C VAL A 64 4.08 -6.30 -10.31
N ALA A 65 3.79 -5.64 -9.19
CA ALA A 65 3.99 -4.21 -8.99
C ALA A 65 3.98 -3.86 -7.51
N VAL A 66 4.68 -2.80 -7.14
CA VAL A 66 4.51 -2.14 -5.83
C VAL A 66 3.99 -0.73 -6.06
N VAL A 67 2.81 -0.44 -5.52
CA VAL A 67 2.14 0.86 -5.65
C VAL A 67 2.06 1.52 -4.28
N ALA A 68 2.64 2.70 -4.13
CA ALA A 68 2.55 3.50 -2.92
C ALA A 68 1.37 4.47 -3.00
N TYR A 69 0.63 4.63 -1.91
CA TYR A 69 -0.49 5.55 -1.80
C TYR A 69 -0.51 6.22 -0.42
N GLY A 70 -0.70 7.53 -0.42
CA GLY A 70 -0.90 8.36 0.75
C GLY A 70 -2.25 9.06 0.70
N TRP A 71 -3.01 8.99 1.78
CA TRP A 71 -4.39 9.51 1.81
C TRP A 71 -4.52 10.95 2.29
N GLU A 72 -3.48 11.50 2.92
CA GLU A 72 -3.47 12.91 3.30
C GLU A 72 -3.33 13.87 2.10
N ASP A 73 -3.54 15.15 2.37
CA ASP A 73 -3.35 16.19 1.39
C ASP A 73 -1.86 16.50 1.12
N ARG A 74 -1.65 17.44 0.22
CA ARG A 74 -0.32 17.86 -0.21
C ARG A 74 0.47 18.52 0.93
N GLU A 75 -0.20 19.37 1.71
CA GLU A 75 0.39 20.13 2.81
C GLU A 75 0.93 19.20 3.89
N PHE A 76 0.21 18.12 4.21
CA PHE A 76 0.71 17.08 5.11
C PHE A 76 2.05 16.52 4.66
N TYR A 77 2.19 16.13 3.39
CA TYR A 77 3.42 15.50 2.89
C TYR A 77 4.59 16.47 2.71
N GLU A 78 4.31 17.74 2.40
CA GLU A 78 5.30 18.82 2.40
C GLU A 78 5.91 18.97 3.80
N ASN A 79 5.06 19.03 4.83
CA ASN A 79 5.49 19.12 6.22
C ASN A 79 6.19 17.85 6.71
N TRP A 80 5.61 16.67 6.44
CA TRP A 80 6.14 15.39 6.93
C TRP A 80 7.50 15.03 6.32
N SER A 81 7.68 15.24 5.01
CA SER A 81 8.93 14.85 4.33
C SER A 81 10.06 15.86 4.51
N SER A 82 9.76 17.06 5.02
CA SER A 82 10.68 18.20 5.06
C SER A 82 11.28 18.55 3.67
N LYS A 83 10.58 18.16 2.59
CA LYS A 83 10.96 18.42 1.20
C LYS A 83 9.89 19.26 0.54
N ASN A 84 10.32 20.22 -0.28
CA ASN A 84 9.44 21.06 -1.09
C ASN A 84 9.57 20.77 -2.59
N ASP A 85 10.01 19.56 -2.96
CA ASP A 85 10.08 19.14 -4.36
C ASP A 85 8.70 18.65 -4.83
N PRO A 86 8.06 19.31 -5.80
CA PRO A 86 6.71 18.97 -6.19
C PRO A 86 6.52 17.55 -6.70
N GLU A 87 7.49 17.01 -7.44
CA GLU A 87 7.40 15.65 -7.99
C GLU A 87 7.50 14.61 -6.88
N ILE A 88 8.35 14.88 -5.88
CA ILE A 88 8.44 14.02 -4.70
C ILE A 88 7.12 14.01 -3.95
N ILE A 89 6.52 15.18 -3.71
CA ILE A 89 5.24 15.28 -2.99
C ILE A 89 4.11 14.56 -3.72
N ASP A 90 4.05 14.68 -5.05
CA ASP A 90 3.07 13.95 -5.85
C ASP A 90 3.27 12.42 -5.76
N ASP A 91 4.51 11.94 -5.74
CA ASP A 91 4.83 10.52 -5.49
C ASP A 91 4.52 10.09 -4.04
N LEU A 92 4.63 10.99 -3.04
CA LEU A 92 4.29 10.71 -1.65
C LEU A 92 2.78 10.47 -1.50
N LYS A 93 1.99 11.36 -2.09
CA LYS A 93 0.52 11.26 -2.11
C LYS A 93 0.05 10.09 -2.98
N GLY A 94 0.60 9.94 -4.18
CA GLY A 94 0.23 8.88 -5.11
C GLY A 94 -1.27 8.84 -5.45
N PRO A 95 -1.81 7.68 -5.87
CA PRO A 95 -1.08 6.41 -6.05
C PRO A 95 0.04 6.52 -7.09
N ALA A 96 1.20 5.93 -6.80
CA ALA A 96 2.36 5.96 -7.68
C ALA A 96 3.12 4.63 -7.62
N LEU A 97 3.79 4.23 -8.71
CA LEU A 97 4.70 3.09 -8.69
C LEU A 97 5.89 3.41 -7.78
N ASN A 98 6.14 2.55 -6.79
CA ASN A 98 7.32 2.72 -5.95
C ASN A 98 8.59 2.47 -6.78
N LYS A 99 9.34 3.55 -7.07
CA LYS A 99 10.55 3.53 -7.92
C LYS A 99 11.67 2.65 -7.35
N ALA A 100 11.70 2.44 -6.03
CA ALA A 100 12.69 1.62 -5.35
C ALA A 100 12.34 0.12 -5.31
N SER A 101 11.15 -0.28 -5.75
CA SER A 101 10.71 -1.68 -5.77
C SER A 101 10.82 -2.30 -7.16
N PRO A 102 10.96 -3.64 -7.25
CA PRO A 102 10.83 -4.35 -8.51
C PRO A 102 9.47 -4.09 -9.15
N GLN A 103 9.48 -3.83 -10.46
CA GLN A 103 8.27 -3.65 -11.26
C GLN A 103 8.27 -4.62 -12.43
N SER A 104 7.13 -5.25 -12.72
CA SER A 104 6.97 -6.06 -13.93
C SER A 104 6.45 -5.21 -15.10
N LYS A 105 6.42 -5.79 -16.30
CA LYS A 105 5.77 -5.17 -17.47
C LYS A 105 4.27 -4.90 -17.26
N LEU A 106 3.64 -5.51 -16.25
CA LEU A 106 2.24 -5.28 -15.91
C LEU A 106 2.03 -4.04 -15.04
N ALA A 107 3.09 -3.49 -14.44
CA ALA A 107 3.00 -2.45 -13.42
C ALA A 107 2.20 -1.20 -13.84
N PRO A 108 2.34 -0.64 -15.06
CA PRO A 108 1.51 0.50 -15.46
C PRO A 108 0.01 0.18 -15.48
N ARG A 109 -0.38 -1.03 -15.88
CA ARG A 109 -1.79 -1.46 -15.90
C ARG A 109 -2.31 -1.81 -14.51
N VAL A 110 -1.44 -2.30 -13.65
CA VAL A 110 -1.77 -2.50 -12.23
C VAL A 110 -2.02 -1.15 -11.56
N LEU A 111 -1.19 -0.13 -11.81
CA LEU A 111 -1.41 1.22 -11.28
C LEU A 111 -2.78 1.77 -11.69
N GLU A 112 -3.14 1.67 -12.97
CA GLU A 112 -4.48 2.07 -13.47
C GLU A 112 -5.62 1.38 -12.69
N LEU A 113 -5.45 0.10 -12.30
CA LEU A 113 -6.44 -0.61 -11.48
C LEU A 113 -6.49 -0.08 -10.05
N ILE A 114 -5.34 0.18 -9.42
CA ILE A 114 -5.28 0.72 -8.06
C ILE A 114 -5.96 2.08 -8.01
N GLU A 115 -5.72 2.93 -9.01
CA GLU A 115 -6.42 4.22 -9.14
C GLU A 115 -7.95 4.08 -9.17
N GLN A 116 -8.49 3.05 -9.83
CA GLN A 116 -9.94 2.80 -9.80
C GLN A 116 -10.41 2.31 -8.43
N VAL A 117 -9.66 1.41 -7.81
CA VAL A 117 -10.00 0.84 -6.51
C VAL A 117 -9.98 1.90 -5.40
N LEU A 118 -9.07 2.85 -5.46
CA LEU A 118 -8.95 3.92 -4.46
C LEU A 118 -10.05 5.00 -4.58
N LYS A 119 -10.91 4.95 -5.60
CA LYS A 119 -12.13 5.78 -5.66
C LYS A 119 -13.22 5.31 -4.68
N ASP A 120 -13.09 4.10 -4.17
CA ASP A 120 -13.99 3.54 -3.17
C ASP A 120 -13.58 4.04 -1.78
N ASN A 121 -14.31 5.05 -1.29
CA ASN A 121 -14.03 5.64 0.02
C ASN A 121 -14.12 4.63 1.16
N GLN A 122 -14.99 3.61 1.10
CA GLN A 122 -15.06 2.60 2.16
C GLN A 122 -13.78 1.77 2.21
N TYR A 123 -13.16 1.52 1.06
CA TYR A 123 -11.88 0.84 1.01
C TYR A 123 -10.73 1.72 1.53
N VAL A 124 -10.73 3.01 1.20
CA VAL A 124 -9.76 3.97 1.75
C VAL A 124 -9.86 4.04 3.27
N GLU A 125 -11.06 4.11 3.84
CA GLU A 125 -11.25 4.11 5.30
C GLU A 125 -10.80 2.78 5.94
N ARG A 126 -10.96 1.65 5.24
CA ARG A 126 -10.44 0.37 5.71
C ARG A 126 -8.91 0.34 5.75
N ILE A 127 -8.23 0.87 4.72
CA ILE A 127 -6.77 1.01 4.70
C ILE A 127 -6.31 1.86 5.88
N LYS A 128 -6.96 3.00 6.11
CA LYS A 128 -6.64 3.86 7.27
C LYS A 128 -6.81 3.09 8.58
N ARG A 129 -7.89 2.33 8.75
CA ARG A 129 -8.08 1.51 9.96
C ARG A 129 -6.95 0.49 10.14
N HIS A 130 -6.57 -0.22 9.09
CA HIS A 130 -5.46 -1.18 9.14
C HIS A 130 -4.14 -0.51 9.52
N TYR A 131 -3.87 0.67 8.97
CA TYR A 131 -2.70 1.46 9.34
C TYR A 131 -2.67 1.79 10.84
N HIS A 132 -3.77 2.26 11.40
CA HIS A 132 -3.83 2.59 12.84
C HIS A 132 -3.64 1.33 13.71
N LEU A 133 -4.30 0.21 13.37
CA LEU A 133 -4.08 -1.07 14.05
C LEU A 133 -2.61 -1.49 14.01
N PHE A 134 -1.96 -1.34 12.85
CA PHE A 134 -0.56 -1.66 12.66
C PHE A 134 0.35 -0.77 13.53
N LYS A 135 0.15 0.55 13.49
CA LYS A 135 0.92 1.52 14.27
C LYS A 135 0.80 1.28 15.78
N GLU A 136 -0.41 1.02 16.27
CA GLU A 136 -0.64 0.65 17.68
C GLU A 136 0.14 -0.62 18.08
N GLN A 137 0.26 -1.60 17.17
CA GLN A 137 1.03 -2.81 17.44
C GLN A 137 2.54 -2.53 17.45
N ILE A 138 3.05 -1.70 16.54
CA ILE A 138 4.47 -1.30 16.51
C ILE A 138 4.87 -0.61 17.83
N GLU A 139 4.03 0.30 18.34
CA GLU A 139 4.29 0.97 19.62
C GLU A 139 4.29 -0.01 20.81
N LYS A 140 3.42 -1.02 20.80
CA LYS A 140 3.39 -2.07 21.85
C LYS A 140 4.63 -2.95 21.80
N ASP A 141 5.05 -3.33 20.61
CA ASP A 141 6.24 -4.13 20.41
C ASP A 141 7.47 -3.37 20.93
N GLU A 142 7.62 -2.09 20.57
CA GLU A 142 8.74 -1.26 21.04
C GLU A 142 8.80 -1.16 22.58
N LYS A 143 7.65 -0.95 23.24
CA LYS A 143 7.57 -0.87 24.72
C LYS A 143 7.89 -2.20 25.41
N THR A 144 7.75 -3.33 24.72
CA THR A 144 8.05 -4.65 25.29
C THR A 144 9.55 -4.94 25.31
N TYR A 145 10.33 -4.30 24.43
CA TYR A 145 11.78 -4.47 24.33
C TYR A 145 12.59 -3.33 24.98
N ARG A 146 11.93 -2.33 25.58
CA ARG A 146 12.54 -1.28 26.40
C ARG A 146 12.43 -1.63 27.88
#